data_AF-A0A5B1QW80-F1
#
_entry.id   AF-A0A5B1QW80-F1
#
_cell.length_a   1.000
_cell.length_b   1.000
_cell.length_c   1.000
_cell.angle_alpha   90.00
_cell.angle_beta   90.00
_cell.angle_gamma   90.00
#
_symmetry.space_group_name_H-M   'P 1'
#
loop_
_entity.id
_entity.type
_entity.pdbx_description
1 polymer ?
#
loop_
_entity_poly.entity_id
_entity_poly.type
_entity_poly.pdbx_seq_one_letter_code
_entity_poly.pdbx_strand_id
1 'polypeptide(L)'
;MMLTGAAPSFSTLEMHAMPGPSSCVPYGDSALTASQPTALSRTATSSSYDGTISGTSSTSHTRAQEKAARAATAPRLRRQLSDEIRKKKRAEKAKRKRDRDVEDRINLNSVLPEDRQAAANPPGLVEVIRESRNYILELKSELDEERRRNSTLQALTDLAQQAEETRQREHDAKMAELQQTLDSLNAPP
;
A
#
# COMPACT_ATOMS: atom_id res chain seq x y z
N MET A 1 -35.60 29.50 -51.89
CA MET A 1 -34.59 28.48 -51.50
C MET A 1 -34.78 28.23 -50.00
N MET A 2 -35.18 27.02 -49.62
CA MET A 2 -35.47 26.65 -48.24
C MET A 2 -34.21 26.11 -47.57
N LEU A 3 -33.90 26.58 -46.35
CA LEU A 3 -32.83 26.05 -45.52
C LEU A 3 -33.48 25.30 -44.35
N THR A 4 -33.49 23.97 -44.44
CA THR A 4 -33.87 23.05 -43.37
C THR A 4 -32.73 22.93 -42.36
N GLY A 5 -32.94 23.43 -41.15
CA GLY A 5 -32.05 23.22 -40.01
C GLY A 5 -32.33 21.87 -39.35
N ALA A 6 -31.34 20.99 -39.35
CA ALA A 6 -31.35 19.76 -38.56
C ALA A 6 -30.80 20.03 -37.16
N ALA A 7 -31.45 19.46 -36.14
CA ALA A 7 -31.04 19.53 -34.75
C ALA A 7 -29.90 18.54 -34.44
N PRO A 8 -28.96 18.85 -33.54
CA PRO A 8 -27.96 17.90 -33.08
C PRO A 8 -28.56 16.94 -32.04
N SER A 9 -28.46 15.65 -32.33
CA SER A 9 -28.75 14.56 -31.41
C SER A 9 -27.63 14.41 -30.39
N PHE A 10 -27.94 14.53 -29.11
CA PHE A 10 -27.04 14.19 -28.01
C PHE A 10 -26.96 12.67 -27.88
N SER A 11 -25.78 12.09 -28.10
CA SER A 11 -25.49 10.70 -27.77
C SER A 11 -25.35 10.54 -26.25
N THR A 12 -26.27 9.77 -25.68
CA THR A 12 -26.23 9.29 -24.30
C THR A 12 -24.98 8.41 -24.11
N LEU A 13 -24.01 8.89 -23.34
CA LEU A 13 -22.87 8.08 -22.90
C LEU A 13 -23.32 7.22 -21.71
N GLU A 14 -23.60 5.96 -22.02
CA GLU A 14 -23.84 4.87 -21.09
C GLU A 14 -22.54 4.58 -20.32
N MET A 15 -22.47 5.04 -19.06
CA MET A 15 -21.35 4.78 -18.16
C MET A 15 -21.44 3.33 -17.65
N HIS A 16 -20.68 2.43 -18.26
CA HIS A 16 -20.42 1.11 -17.70
C HIS A 16 -19.66 1.23 -16.38
N ALA A 17 -20.34 0.92 -15.27
CA ALA A 17 -19.72 0.75 -13.97
C ALA A 17 -18.79 -0.47 -13.97
N MET A 18 -17.48 -0.24 -13.88
CA MET A 18 -16.49 -1.30 -13.67
C MET A 18 -16.47 -1.71 -12.18
N PRO A 19 -16.67 -2.99 -11.83
CA PRO A 19 -16.41 -3.48 -10.48
C PRO A 19 -14.90 -3.47 -10.21
N GLY A 20 -14.48 -2.71 -9.20
CA GLY A 20 -13.07 -2.65 -8.77
C GLY A 20 -12.56 -3.96 -8.16
N PRO A 21 -11.23 -4.16 -8.12
CA PRO A 21 -10.63 -5.37 -7.54
C PRO A 21 -10.78 -5.37 -6.01
N SER A 22 -11.50 -6.37 -5.50
CA SER A 22 -11.53 -6.75 -4.09
C SER A 22 -10.29 -7.58 -3.76
N SER A 23 -9.45 -7.11 -2.84
CA SER A 23 -8.41 -7.92 -2.20
C SER A 23 -8.36 -7.65 -0.69
N CYS A 24 -9.26 -8.30 0.04
CA CYS A 24 -9.08 -8.53 1.47
C CYS A 24 -8.06 -9.66 1.64
N VAL A 25 -6.83 -9.33 2.04
CA VAL A 25 -5.86 -10.32 2.55
C VAL A 25 -5.99 -10.33 4.08
N PRO A 26 -6.50 -11.42 4.71
CA PRO A 26 -6.44 -11.53 6.15
C PRO A 26 -5.01 -11.84 6.59
N TYR A 27 -4.54 -11.02 7.54
CA TYR A 27 -3.31 -11.17 8.29
C TYR A 27 -3.20 -12.59 8.88
N GLY A 28 -2.10 -13.27 8.59
CA GLY A 28 -1.77 -14.57 9.17
C GLY A 28 -1.41 -14.44 10.65
N ASP A 29 -2.14 -15.18 11.48
CA ASP A 29 -1.86 -15.39 12.89
C ASP A 29 -0.49 -16.03 13.09
N SER A 30 0.33 -15.37 13.90
CA SER A 30 1.55 -15.93 14.47
C SER A 30 1.17 -16.84 15.64
N ALA A 31 1.07 -18.14 15.40
CA ALA A 31 1.05 -19.14 16.46
C ALA A 31 2.44 -19.77 16.64
N LEU A 32 3.03 -19.49 17.79
CA LEU A 32 4.22 -20.13 18.33
C LEU A 32 4.00 -21.64 18.44
N THR A 33 4.80 -22.47 17.79
CA THR A 33 5.00 -23.86 18.21
C THR A 33 6.48 -24.22 18.26
N ALA A 34 6.82 -24.77 19.42
CA ALA A 34 8.14 -25.08 19.89
C ALA A 34 8.69 -26.37 19.28
N SER A 35 10.01 -26.39 19.13
CA SER A 35 10.92 -27.48 19.50
C SER A 35 10.50 -28.93 19.23
N GLN A 36 11.19 -29.59 18.31
CA GLN A 36 11.78 -30.91 18.60
C GLN A 36 13.14 -31.08 17.89
N PRO A 37 14.18 -31.58 18.58
CA PRO A 37 15.43 -31.99 17.95
C PRO A 37 15.27 -33.44 17.45
N THR A 38 15.29 -33.64 16.13
CA THR A 38 15.41 -34.99 15.57
C THR A 38 16.82 -35.50 15.85
N ALA A 39 16.91 -36.39 16.84
CA ALA A 39 18.09 -37.19 17.12
C ALA A 39 18.42 -38.06 15.90
N LEU A 40 19.58 -37.82 15.28
CA LEU A 40 20.13 -38.75 14.29
C LEU A 40 20.75 -39.94 15.03
N SER A 41 20.09 -41.09 14.91
CA SER A 41 20.60 -42.41 15.28
C SER A 41 21.99 -42.64 14.70
N ARG A 42 23.00 -42.78 15.57
CA ARG A 42 24.30 -43.36 15.24
C ARG A 42 24.15 -44.87 15.33
N THR A 43 24.04 -45.52 14.18
CA THR A 43 24.15 -46.97 14.03
C THR A 43 25.56 -47.42 14.42
N ALA A 44 25.60 -48.48 15.24
CA ALA A 44 26.81 -49.13 15.70
C ALA A 44 27.43 -50.02 14.62
N THR A 45 28.76 -49.96 14.55
CA THR A 45 29.74 -51.04 14.31
C THR A 45 29.39 -52.16 13.33
N SER A 46 30.13 -52.19 12.21
CA SER A 46 30.87 -53.39 11.79
C SER A 46 31.97 -52.97 10.81
N SER A 47 33.22 -53.04 11.24
CA SER A 47 34.37 -53.08 10.34
C SER A 47 35.29 -54.16 10.85
N SER A 48 35.09 -55.34 10.27
CA SER A 48 36.02 -56.45 10.31
C SER A 48 37.26 -56.05 9.49
N TYR A 49 38.42 -56.07 10.12
CA TYR A 49 39.68 -56.28 9.43
C TYR A 49 40.56 -57.18 10.29
N ASP A 50 40.73 -58.39 9.79
CA ASP A 50 41.76 -59.33 10.20
C ASP A 50 43.11 -58.85 9.63
N GLY A 51 44.18 -59.00 10.39
CA GLY A 51 45.47 -58.44 10.04
C GLY A 51 46.46 -58.44 11.20
N THR A 52 47.03 -59.61 11.46
CA THR A 52 48.39 -59.75 12.01
C THR A 52 49.30 -58.73 11.29
N ILE A 53 50.16 -57.99 11.98
CA ILE A 53 51.58 -58.30 12.16
C ILE A 53 52.14 -57.29 13.18
N SER A 54 52.94 -57.83 14.10
CA SER A 54 53.77 -57.15 15.09
C SER A 54 54.74 -56.14 14.45
N GLY A 55 54.84 -54.92 15.01
CA GLY A 55 55.97 -54.03 14.71
C GLY A 55 55.69 -52.52 14.87
N THR A 56 56.49 -51.88 15.71
CA THR A 56 56.71 -50.41 15.85
C THR A 56 55.72 -49.61 16.71
N SER A 57 56.07 -49.48 17.99
CA SER A 57 55.37 -48.72 19.04
C SER A 57 55.67 -47.21 19.07
N SER A 58 56.26 -46.63 18.02
CA SER A 58 56.69 -45.21 18.02
C SER A 58 55.90 -44.29 17.07
N THR A 59 55.19 -44.82 16.07
CA THR A 59 54.45 -44.03 15.06
C THR A 59 52.98 -43.81 15.41
N SER A 60 52.42 -44.63 16.31
CA SER A 60 51.06 -44.50 16.81
C SER A 60 50.89 -43.31 17.77
N HIS A 61 51.93 -42.96 18.53
CA HIS A 61 51.88 -41.87 19.51
C HIS A 61 51.89 -40.47 18.85
N THR A 62 52.63 -40.30 17.76
CA THR A 62 52.66 -39.06 16.96
C THR A 62 51.33 -38.84 16.23
N ARG A 63 50.74 -39.89 15.66
CA ARG A 63 49.41 -39.80 15.02
C ARG A 63 48.31 -39.49 16.05
N ALA A 64 48.38 -40.04 17.25
CA ALA A 64 47.46 -39.74 18.34
C ALA A 64 47.62 -38.30 18.85
N GLN A 65 48.86 -37.81 19.00
CA GLN A 65 49.14 -36.42 19.37
C GLN A 65 48.69 -35.42 18.30
N GLU A 66 48.90 -35.71 17.01
CA GLU A 66 48.40 -34.86 15.93
C GLU A 66 46.86 -34.81 15.92
N LYS A 67 46.20 -35.95 16.15
CA LYS A 67 44.74 -36.03 16.24
C LYS A 67 44.21 -35.27 17.47
N ALA A 68 44.91 -35.33 18.60
CA ALA A 68 44.60 -34.56 19.80
C ALA A 68 44.83 -33.05 19.61
N ALA A 69 45.92 -32.66 18.95
CA ALA A 69 46.22 -31.26 18.63
C ALA A 69 45.20 -30.67 17.63
N ARG A 70 44.78 -31.44 16.61
CA ARG A 70 43.67 -31.06 15.72
C ARG A 70 42.34 -30.99 16.47
N ALA A 71 42.07 -31.91 17.39
CA ALA A 71 40.85 -31.88 18.21
C ALA A 71 40.84 -30.72 19.21
N ALA A 72 42.00 -30.26 19.70
CA ALA A 72 42.11 -29.11 20.60
C ALA A 72 41.95 -27.76 19.86
N THR A 73 42.37 -27.69 18.59
CA THR A 73 42.28 -26.48 17.77
C THR A 73 40.95 -26.35 17.01
N ALA A 74 40.31 -27.47 16.67
CA ALA A 74 39.03 -27.49 15.94
C ALA A 74 37.88 -26.71 16.63
N PRO A 75 37.68 -26.75 17.96
CA PRO A 75 36.66 -25.95 18.63
C PRO A 75 36.91 -24.44 18.52
N ARG A 76 38.18 -24.01 18.57
CA ARG A 76 38.56 -22.60 18.42
C ARG A 76 38.29 -22.10 17.00
N LEU A 77 38.67 -22.88 15.99
CA LEU A 77 38.38 -22.61 14.57
C LEU A 77 36.87 -22.56 14.29
N ARG A 78 36.08 -23.50 14.84
CA ARG A 78 34.62 -23.49 14.70
C ARG A 78 33.97 -22.27 15.36
N ARG A 79 34.47 -21.83 16.52
CA ARG A 79 33.99 -20.61 17.19
C ARG A 79 34.31 -19.36 16.37
N GLN A 80 35.53 -19.23 15.86
CA GLN A 80 35.93 -18.11 15.00
C GLN A 80 35.05 -18.01 13.74
N LEU A 81 34.83 -19.12 13.03
CA LEU A 81 33.94 -19.16 11.87
C LEU A 81 32.49 -18.79 12.24
N SER A 82 31.98 -19.25 13.40
CA SER A 82 30.65 -18.89 13.89
C SER A 82 30.50 -17.39 14.19
N ASP A 83 31.54 -16.79 14.78
CA ASP A 83 31.54 -15.37 15.12
C ASP A 83 31.67 -14.49 13.87
N GLU A 84 32.47 -14.89 12.88
CA GLU A 84 32.54 -14.23 11.57
C GLU A 84 31.20 -14.30 10.82
N ILE A 85 30.56 -15.47 10.80
CA ILE A 85 29.21 -15.63 10.22
C ILE A 85 28.21 -14.73 10.93
N ARG A 86 28.25 -14.67 12.28
CA ARG A 86 27.38 -13.76 13.05
C ARG A 86 27.66 -12.29 12.73
N LYS A 87 28.92 -11.89 12.60
CA LYS A 87 29.31 -10.52 12.23
C LYS A 87 28.81 -10.16 10.83
N LYS A 88 29.01 -11.04 9.84
CA LYS A 88 28.53 -10.85 8.46
C LYS A 88 27.00 -10.69 8.41
N LYS A 89 26.26 -11.56 9.10
CA LYS A 89 24.79 -11.47 9.19
C LYS A 89 24.31 -10.16 9.83
N ARG A 90 25.00 -9.68 10.89
CA ARG A 90 24.67 -8.38 11.51
C ARG A 90 24.91 -7.21 10.56
N ALA A 91 26.03 -7.21 9.84
CA ALA A 91 26.33 -6.18 8.85
C ALA A 91 25.31 -6.18 7.69
N GLU A 92 24.92 -7.34 7.21
CA GLU A 92 23.91 -7.51 6.15
C GLU A 92 22.52 -7.02 6.61
N LYS A 93 22.11 -7.34 7.84
CA LYS A 93 20.87 -6.81 8.43
C LYS A 93 20.90 -5.28 8.54
N ALA A 94 22.03 -4.71 8.97
CA ALA A 94 22.19 -3.27 9.05
C ALA A 94 22.10 -2.61 7.67
N LYS A 95 22.72 -3.20 6.65
CA LYS A 95 22.61 -2.74 5.26
C LYS A 95 21.15 -2.78 4.78
N ARG A 96 20.48 -3.93 4.89
CA ARG A 96 19.05 -4.07 4.54
C ARG A 96 18.13 -3.08 5.25
N LYS A 97 18.46 -2.68 6.48
CA LYS A 97 17.68 -1.66 7.19
C LYS A 97 17.86 -0.28 6.55
N ARG A 98 19.09 0.09 6.19
CA ARG A 98 19.37 1.36 5.50
C ARG A 98 18.74 1.39 4.11
N ASP A 99 18.83 0.28 3.37
CA ASP A 99 18.24 0.18 2.04
C ASP A 99 16.71 0.36 2.11
N ARG A 100 16.05 -0.26 3.10
CA ARG A 100 14.60 -0.04 3.36
C ARG A 100 14.27 1.39 3.74
N ASP A 101 15.06 2.02 4.62
CA ASP A 101 14.85 3.43 5.01
C ASP A 101 14.99 4.40 3.81
N VAL A 102 15.89 4.09 2.87
CA VAL A 102 16.00 4.84 1.62
C VAL A 102 14.77 4.63 0.74
N GLU A 103 14.35 3.38 0.56
CA GLU A 103 13.16 3.04 -0.22
C GLU A 103 11.89 3.69 0.35
N ASP A 104 11.70 3.65 1.66
CA ASP A 104 10.58 4.28 2.35
C ASP A 104 10.55 5.80 2.08
N ARG A 105 11.71 6.46 2.04
CA ARG A 105 11.80 7.90 1.72
C ARG A 105 11.52 8.20 0.26
N ILE A 106 11.97 7.34 -0.65
CA ILE A 106 11.65 7.47 -2.08
C ILE A 106 10.14 7.33 -2.28
N ASN A 107 9.52 6.35 -1.63
CA ASN A 107 8.07 6.12 -1.69
C ASN A 107 7.26 7.25 -1.06
N LEU A 108 7.73 7.84 0.03
CA LEU A 108 7.07 9.03 0.59
C LEU A 108 7.17 10.23 -0.37
N ASN A 109 8.30 10.40 -1.03
CA ASN A 109 8.51 11.50 -1.98
C ASN A 109 7.65 11.35 -3.24
N SER A 110 7.43 10.13 -3.73
CA SER A 110 6.66 9.88 -4.96
C SER A 110 5.16 10.19 -4.86
N VAL A 111 4.62 10.33 -3.64
CA VAL A 111 3.23 10.74 -3.39
C VAL A 111 3.04 12.24 -3.61
N LEU A 112 4.12 13.03 -3.57
CA LEU A 112 4.06 14.46 -3.81
C LEU A 112 3.98 14.78 -5.31
N PRO A 113 3.29 15.89 -5.67
CA PRO A 113 3.36 16.45 -7.01
C PRO A 113 4.80 16.65 -7.46
N GLU A 114 5.08 16.44 -8.74
CA GLU A 114 6.44 16.44 -9.31
C GLU A 114 7.23 17.72 -9.01
N ASP A 115 6.56 18.87 -8.99
CA ASP A 115 7.14 20.18 -8.68
C ASP A 115 7.55 20.36 -7.21
N ARG A 116 7.07 19.46 -6.34
CA ARG A 116 7.29 19.48 -4.88
C ARG A 116 8.07 18.28 -4.35
N GLN A 117 8.51 17.42 -5.24
CA GLN A 117 9.37 16.31 -4.85
C GLN A 117 10.73 16.84 -4.41
N ALA A 118 11.28 16.26 -3.34
CA ALA A 118 12.64 16.51 -2.92
C ALA A 118 13.60 16.13 -4.06
N ALA A 119 14.46 17.06 -4.46
CA ALA A 119 15.35 16.88 -5.62
C ALA A 119 16.57 15.97 -5.31
N ALA A 120 16.88 15.76 -4.03
CA ALA A 120 18.02 14.94 -3.62
C ALA A 120 17.80 13.45 -3.91
N ASN A 121 18.87 12.74 -4.28
CA ASN A 121 18.86 11.28 -4.46
C ASN A 121 19.97 10.60 -3.60
N PRO A 122 19.60 9.86 -2.53
CA PRO A 122 18.23 9.62 -2.07
C PRO A 122 17.63 10.84 -1.35
N PRO A 123 16.30 10.99 -1.35
CA PRO A 123 15.63 12.14 -0.77
C PRO A 123 15.84 12.23 0.75
N GLY A 124 15.98 13.45 1.25
CA GLY A 124 16.13 13.72 2.68
C GLY A 124 14.79 13.62 3.40
N LEU A 125 14.73 12.92 4.55
CA LEU A 125 13.48 12.74 5.29
C LEU A 125 12.84 14.07 5.71
N VAL A 126 13.66 15.01 6.20
CA VAL A 126 13.19 16.32 6.68
C VAL A 126 12.58 17.14 5.54
N GLU A 127 13.21 17.08 4.36
CA GLU A 127 12.73 17.78 3.17
C GLU A 127 11.40 17.20 2.70
N VAL A 128 11.32 15.87 2.54
CA VAL A 128 10.07 15.17 2.17
C VAL A 128 8.94 15.50 3.15
N ILE A 129 9.21 15.48 4.47
CA ILE A 129 8.20 15.82 5.49
C ILE A 129 7.76 17.28 5.37
N ARG A 130 8.69 18.21 5.13
CA ARG A 130 8.38 19.63 4.98
C ARG A 130 7.49 19.87 3.77
N GLU A 131 7.86 19.33 2.61
CA GLU A 131 7.07 19.49 1.39
C GLU A 131 5.70 18.80 1.51
N SER A 132 5.66 17.61 2.11
CA SER A 132 4.40 16.91 2.43
C SER A 132 3.49 17.75 3.30
N ARG A 133 4.04 18.37 4.35
CA ARG A 133 3.25 19.22 5.26
C ARG A 133 2.67 20.43 4.54
N ASN A 134 3.47 21.09 3.70
CA ASN A 134 3.02 22.24 2.92
C ASN A 134 1.89 21.86 1.96
N TYR A 135 2.07 20.75 1.23
CA TYR A 135 1.07 20.24 0.31
C TYR A 135 -0.24 19.84 1.01
N ILE A 136 -0.17 19.21 2.19
CA ILE A 136 -1.36 18.88 2.98
C ILE A 136 -2.14 20.15 3.37
N LEU A 137 -1.45 21.24 3.72
CA LEU A 137 -2.12 22.48 4.11
C LEU A 137 -2.82 23.15 2.92
N GLU A 138 -2.18 23.14 1.75
CA GLU A 138 -2.78 23.63 0.52
C GLU A 138 -4.01 22.81 0.12
N LEU A 139 -3.92 21.48 0.10
CA LEU A 139 -5.06 20.61 -0.21
C LEU A 139 -6.24 20.84 0.74
N LYS A 140 -5.99 21.14 2.02
CA LYS A 140 -7.05 21.50 2.97
C LYS A 140 -7.71 22.83 2.62
N SER A 141 -6.90 23.83 2.27
CA SER A 141 -7.41 25.13 1.84
C SER A 141 -8.26 25.02 0.57
N GLU A 142 -7.80 24.26 -0.42
CA GLU A 142 -8.54 23.99 -1.66
C GLU A 142 -9.85 23.25 -1.36
N LEU A 143 -9.82 22.21 -0.53
CA LEU A 143 -11.01 21.47 -0.13
C LEU A 143 -12.05 22.37 0.55
N ASP A 144 -11.62 23.27 1.44
CA ASP A 144 -12.52 24.21 2.11
C ASP A 144 -13.08 25.27 1.16
N GLU A 145 -12.31 25.69 0.16
CA GLU A 145 -12.81 26.56 -0.90
C GLU A 145 -13.85 25.85 -1.77
N GLU A 146 -13.58 24.62 -2.21
CA GLU A 146 -14.52 23.82 -3.01
C GLU A 146 -15.81 23.51 -2.22
N ARG A 147 -15.71 23.27 -0.91
CA ARG A 147 -16.89 23.13 -0.06
C ARG A 147 -17.73 24.39 -0.02
N ARG A 148 -17.11 25.57 0.09
CA ARG A 148 -17.82 26.86 0.06
C ARG A 148 -18.49 27.09 -1.30
N ARG A 149 -17.79 26.79 -2.40
CA ARG A 149 -18.33 26.88 -3.77
C ARG A 149 -19.54 25.97 -3.93
N ASN A 150 -19.42 24.69 -3.54
CA ASN A 150 -20.53 23.74 -3.58
C ASN A 150 -21.73 24.18 -2.73
N SER A 151 -21.49 24.68 -1.50
CA SER A 151 -22.57 25.21 -0.67
C SER A 151 -23.27 26.42 -1.31
N THR A 152 -22.53 27.28 -2.00
CA THR A 152 -23.09 28.43 -2.71
C THR A 152 -23.92 27.97 -3.91
N LEU A 153 -23.41 27.03 -4.70
CA LEU A 153 -24.12 26.46 -5.84
C LEU A 153 -25.40 25.74 -5.42
N GLN A 154 -25.37 25.02 -4.30
CA GLN A 154 -26.56 24.38 -3.74
C GLN A 154 -27.62 25.44 -3.38
N ALA A 155 -27.24 26.49 -2.66
CA ALA A 155 -28.17 27.57 -2.29
C ALA A 155 -28.79 28.27 -3.51
N LEU A 156 -28.00 28.47 -4.59
CA LEU A 156 -28.51 29.02 -5.85
C LEU A 156 -29.49 28.06 -6.55
N THR A 157 -29.21 26.76 -6.49
CA THR A 157 -30.08 25.72 -7.06
C THR A 157 -31.42 25.68 -6.33
N ASP A 158 -31.39 25.71 -4.99
CA ASP A 158 -32.59 25.72 -4.16
C ASP A 158 -33.43 26.98 -4.42
N LEU A 159 -32.78 28.14 -4.55
CA LEU A 159 -33.46 29.40 -4.89
C LEU A 159 -34.10 29.36 -6.29
N ALA A 160 -33.40 28.81 -7.28
CA ALA A 160 -33.93 28.67 -8.63
C ALA A 160 -35.14 27.74 -8.66
N GLN A 161 -35.09 26.62 -7.94
CA GLN A 161 -36.21 25.70 -7.79
C GLN A 161 -37.41 26.39 -7.12
N GLN A 162 -37.20 27.12 -6.03
CA GLN A 162 -38.27 27.86 -5.36
C GLN A 162 -38.91 28.91 -6.28
N ALA A 163 -38.12 29.61 -7.08
CA ALA A 163 -38.62 30.57 -8.05
C ALA A 163 -39.45 29.91 -9.17
N GLU A 164 -39.04 28.72 -9.62
CA GLU A 164 -39.81 27.94 -10.58
C GLU A 164 -41.14 27.44 -10.00
N GLU A 165 -41.13 26.89 -8.79
CA GLU A 165 -42.37 26.49 -8.11
C GLU A 165 -43.33 27.67 -7.91
N THR A 166 -42.81 28.85 -7.58
CA THR A 166 -43.64 30.05 -7.42
C THR A 166 -44.28 30.46 -8.75
N ARG A 167 -43.49 30.48 -9.85
CA ARG A 167 -44.02 30.73 -11.19
C ARG A 167 -45.09 29.71 -11.60
N GLN A 168 -44.88 28.44 -11.28
CA GLN A 168 -45.86 27.39 -11.58
C GLN A 168 -47.16 27.61 -10.80
N ARG A 169 -47.10 27.90 -9.50
CA ARG A 169 -48.29 28.22 -8.69
C ARG A 169 -49.05 29.43 -9.21
N GLU A 170 -48.34 30.49 -9.61
CA GLU A 170 -48.97 31.68 -10.21
C GLU A 170 -49.63 31.36 -11.55
N HIS A 171 -48.99 30.55 -12.39
CA HIS A 171 -49.56 30.10 -13.65
C HIS A 171 -50.84 29.29 -13.42
N ASP A 172 -50.81 28.33 -12.49
CA ASP A 172 -51.97 27.47 -12.19
C ASP A 172 -53.13 28.28 -11.58
N ALA A 173 -52.83 29.26 -10.72
CA ALA A 173 -53.83 30.17 -10.18
C ALA A 173 -54.51 31.00 -11.28
N LYS A 174 -53.74 31.53 -12.24
CA LYS A 174 -54.29 32.26 -13.40
C LYS A 174 -55.15 31.38 -14.28
N MET A 175 -54.74 30.13 -14.51
CA MET A 175 -55.55 29.16 -15.27
C MET A 175 -56.88 28.84 -14.57
N ALA A 176 -56.86 28.69 -13.25
CA ALA A 176 -58.08 28.48 -12.46
C ALA A 176 -59.03 29.69 -12.51
N GLU A 177 -58.50 30.91 -12.40
CA GLU A 177 -59.28 32.15 -12.53
C GLU A 177 -59.92 32.25 -13.93
N LEU A 178 -59.17 31.99 -14.99
CA LEU A 178 -59.70 31.97 -16.36
C LEU A 178 -60.81 30.92 -16.53
N GLN A 179 -60.63 29.72 -15.99
CA GLN A 179 -61.67 28.69 -16.02
C GLN A 179 -62.95 29.15 -15.31
N GLN A 180 -62.82 29.75 -14.12
CA GLN A 180 -63.95 30.29 -13.38
C GLN A 180 -64.70 31.38 -14.16
N THR A 181 -63.98 32.26 -14.86
CA THR A 181 -64.61 33.29 -15.71
C THR A 181 -65.37 32.68 -16.89
N LEU A 182 -64.81 31.66 -17.54
CA LEU A 182 -65.46 30.91 -18.61
C LEU A 182 -66.75 30.23 -18.14
N ASP A 183 -66.69 29.57 -16.97
CA ASP A 183 -67.85 28.88 -16.39
C ASP A 183 -68.95 29.88 -16.01
N SER A 184 -68.57 31.06 -15.51
CA SER A 184 -69.53 32.13 -15.16
C SER A 184 -70.22 32.71 -16.39
N LEU A 185 -69.53 32.82 -17.53
CA LEU A 185 -70.11 33.28 -18.80
C LEU A 185 -71.07 32.26 -19.43
N ASN A 186 -70.85 30.97 -19.18
CA ASN A 186 -71.68 29.88 -19.69
C ASN A 186 -72.90 29.56 -18.79
N ALA A 187 -73.04 30.22 -17.63
CA ALA A 187 -74.18 30.03 -16.75
C ALA A 187 -75.46 30.61 -17.40
N PRO A 188 -76.57 29.85 -17.44
CA PRO A 188 -77.84 30.36 -17.97
C PRO A 188 -78.40 31.49 -17.07
N PRO A 189 -79.11 32.47 -17.66
CA PRO A 189 -79.67 33.62 -16.95
C PRO A 189 -80.80 33.26 -15.97
#